data_AF-A7SUI2-F1
#
_entry.id   AF-A7SUI2-F1
#
_cell.length_a   1.000
_cell.length_b   1.000
_cell.length_c   1.000
_cell.angle_alpha   90.00
_cell.angle_beta   90.00
_cell.angle_gamma   90.00
#
_symmetry.space_group_name_H-M   'P 1'
#
loop_
_entity.id
_entity.type
_entity.pdbx_description
1 polymer ?
#
loop_
_entity_poly.entity_id
_entity_poly.type
_entity_poly.pdbx_seq_one_letter_code
_entity_poly.pdbx_strand_id
1 'polypeptide(L)' 'RPPYSYATLILLAINSTEEKRMTLQEIYKWIEERFPYYTKCKKAWKNSIRHNLSLHSFFLKEKRPADLPGKGSYWSISP' A
#
# COMPACT_ATOMS: atom_id res chain seq x y z
N ARG A 1 -8.98 5.69 -15.63
CA ARG A 1 -8.85 4.92 -14.38
C ARG A 1 -8.40 3.51 -14.75
N PRO A 2 -7.33 2.95 -14.17
CA PRO A 2 -6.86 1.61 -14.51
C PRO A 2 -7.92 0.53 -14.21
N PRO A 3 -7.91 -0.63 -14.91
CA PRO A 3 -8.85 -1.73 -14.70
C PRO A 3 -8.48 -2.59 -13.47
N TYR A 4 -7.96 -1.96 -12.41
CA TYR A 4 -7.52 -2.66 -11.20
C TYR A 4 -8.29 -2.17 -9.99
N SER A 5 -8.67 -3.10 -9.12
CA SER A 5 -9.22 -2.78 -7.80
C SER A 5 -8.13 -2.18 -6.90
N TYR A 6 -8.52 -1.44 -5.87
CA TYR A 6 -7.56 -0.91 -4.90
C TYR A 6 -6.81 -2.03 -4.16
N ALA A 7 -7.50 -3.14 -3.84
CA ALA A 7 -6.87 -4.33 -3.29
C ALA A 7 -5.80 -4.90 -4.24
N THR A 8 -6.10 -5.01 -5.54
CA THR A 8 -5.13 -5.47 -6.55
C THR A 8 -3.92 -4.54 -6.63
N LEU A 9 -4.12 -3.22 -6.57
CA LEU A 9 -3.00 -2.26 -6.57
C LEU A 9 -2.09 -2.42 -5.36
N ILE A 10 -2.68 -2.62 -4.16
CA ILE A 10 -1.91 -2.87 -2.94
C ILE A 10 -1.16 -4.20 -3.05
N LEU A 11 -1.81 -5.25 -3.55
CA LEU A 11 -1.20 -6.57 -3.78
C LEU A 11 0.01 -6.48 -4.70
N LEU A 12 -0.12 -5.77 -5.82
CA LEU A 12 0.97 -5.58 -6.77
C LEU A 12 2.12 -4.75 -6.17
N ALA A 13 1.80 -3.74 -5.37
CA ALA A 13 2.79 -2.92 -4.68
C ALA A 13 3.60 -3.76 -3.68
N ILE A 14 2.92 -4.46 -2.75
CA ILE A 14 3.60 -5.29 -1.75
C ILE A 14 4.39 -6.43 -2.40
N ASN A 15 3.85 -7.08 -3.44
CA ASN A 15 4.57 -8.14 -4.14
C ASN A 15 5.78 -7.66 -4.95
N SER A 16 5.89 -6.36 -5.22
CA SER A 16 7.04 -5.79 -5.92
C SER A 16 8.29 -5.66 -5.05
N THR A 17 8.18 -5.78 -3.72
CA THR A 17 9.34 -5.79 -2.82
C THR A 17 9.84 -7.21 -2.59
N GLU A 18 11.14 -7.35 -2.36
CA GLU A 18 11.76 -8.63 -2.01
C GLU A 18 11.26 -9.14 -0.65
N GLU A 19 11.09 -8.24 0.31
CA GLU A 19 10.62 -8.54 1.66
C GLU A 19 9.11 -8.82 1.77
N LYS A 20 8.35 -8.72 0.66
CA LYS A 20 6.88 -8.89 0.62
C LYS A 20 6.12 -8.06 1.66
N ARG A 21 6.69 -6.90 1.98
CA ARG A 21 6.10 -5.90 2.86
C ARG A 21 6.40 -4.50 2.34
N MET A 22 5.50 -3.57 2.64
CA MET A 22 5.60 -2.18 2.20
C MET A 22 4.86 -1.27 3.19
N THR A 23 5.35 -0.06 3.42
CA THR A 23 4.64 0.94 4.22
C THR A 23 3.51 1.60 3.43
N LEU A 24 2.56 2.21 4.15
CA LEU A 24 1.48 2.98 3.52
C LEU A 24 2.00 4.09 2.58
N GLN A 25 3.09 4.75 2.96
CA GLN A 25 3.67 5.83 2.15
C GLN A 25 4.34 5.31 0.88
N GLU A 26 5.02 4.17 0.98
CA GLU A 26 5.61 3.49 -0.18
C GLU A 26 4.52 2.98 -1.13
N ILE A 27 3.40 2.44 -0.61
CA ILE A 27 2.26 2.03 -1.43
C ILE A 27 1.73 3.23 -2.23
N TYR A 28 1.60 4.40 -1.60
CA TYR A 28 1.18 5.60 -2.32
C TYR A 28 2.17 5.98 -3.43
N LYS A 29 3.46 5.98 -3.12
CA LYS A 29 4.53 6.34 -4.06
C LYS A 29 4.55 5.38 -5.25
N TRP A 30 4.49 4.07 -5.00
CA TRP A 30 4.48 3.04 -6.03
C TRP A 30 3.28 3.19 -6.98
N ILE A 31 2.08 3.46 -6.43
CA ILE A 31 0.88 3.69 -7.24
C ILE A 31 1.02 4.97 -8.08
N GLU A 32 1.53 6.05 -7.50
CA GLU A 32 1.73 7.33 -8.19
C GLU A 32 2.78 7.22 -9.32
N GLU A 33 3.83 6.44 -9.13
CA GLU A 33 4.89 6.18 -10.12
C GLU A 33 4.40 5.31 -11.27
N ARG A 34 3.63 4.26 -10.97
CA ARG A 34 3.19 3.30 -11.98
C ARG A 34 1.92 3.71 -12.72
N PHE A 35 1.07 4.50 -12.08
CA PHE A 35 -0.20 4.93 -12.62
C PHE A 35 -0.36 6.45 -12.51
N PRO A 36 0.12 7.23 -13.50
CA PRO A 36 0.07 8.70 -13.50
C PRO A 36 -1.33 9.32 -13.31
N TYR A 37 -2.37 8.52 -13.52
CA TYR A 37 -3.76 8.88 -13.21
C TYR A 37 -3.95 9.27 -11.74
N TYR A 38 -3.30 8.57 -10.80
CA TYR A 38 -3.47 8.80 -9.36
C TYR A 38 -2.69 9.99 -8.83
N THR A 39 -1.64 10.42 -9.52
CA THR A 39 -0.82 11.60 -9.16
C THR A 39 -1.61 12.90 -9.28
N LYS A 40 -2.55 12.98 -10.23
CA LYS A 40 -3.41 14.16 -10.45
C LYS A 40 -4.60 14.21 -9.47
N CYS A 41 -5.12 13.06 -9.05
CA CYS A 41 -6.27 12.97 -8.14
C CYS A 41 -5.84 12.90 -6.66
N LYS A 42 -5.35 14.00 -6.09
CA LYS A 42 -4.49 13.95 -4.87
C LYS A 42 -5.07 13.39 -3.56
N LYS A 43 -6.38 13.18 -3.37
CA LYS A 43 -6.93 12.84 -2.02
C LYS A 43 -7.95 11.69 -1.92
N ALA A 44 -8.82 11.49 -2.90
CA ALA A 44 -9.92 10.50 -2.76
C ALA A 44 -9.41 9.05 -2.67
N TRP A 45 -8.48 8.66 -3.55
CA TRP A 45 -8.01 7.28 -3.63
C TRP A 45 -7.13 6.86 -2.44
N LYS A 46 -6.36 7.79 -1.84
CA LYS A 46 -5.54 7.50 -0.66
C LYS A 46 -6.39 7.04 0.53
N ASN A 47 -7.61 7.56 0.65
CA ASN A 47 -8.56 7.09 1.65
C ASN A 47 -9.05 5.68 1.33
N SER A 48 -9.35 5.40 0.06
CA SER A 48 -9.74 4.07 -0.39
C SER A 48 -8.64 3.03 -0.15
N ILE A 49 -7.35 3.38 -0.33
CA ILE A 49 -6.23 2.48 -0.01
C ILE A 49 -6.20 2.13 1.48
N ARG A 50 -6.27 3.13 2.37
CA ARG A 50 -6.31 2.87 3.83
C ARG A 50 -7.50 2.01 4.22
N HIS A 51 -8.66 2.28 3.64
CA HIS A 51 -9.85 1.48 3.86
C HIS A 51 -9.65 0.03 3.42
N ASN A 52 -9.09 -0.21 2.24
CA ASN A 52 -8.85 -1.58 1.72
C ASN A 52 -7.85 -2.36 2.58
N LEU A 53 -6.80 -1.69 3.07
CA LEU A 53 -5.82 -2.30 3.97
C LEU A 53 -6.45 -2.79 5.28
N SER A 54 -7.41 -2.06 5.82
CA SER A 54 -8.13 -2.48 7.04
C SER A 54 -9.32 -3.40 6.76
N LEU A 55 -9.92 -3.32 5.57
CA LEU A 55 -11.13 -4.08 5.21
C LEU A 55 -10.81 -5.55 4.95
N HIS A 56 -9.67 -5.83 4.33
CA HIS A 56 -9.29 -7.18 3.94
C HIS A 56 -8.33 -7.80 4.95
N SER A 57 -8.75 -8.92 5.55
CA SER A 57 -7.97 -9.64 6.56
C SER A 57 -6.63 -10.21 6.06
N PHE A 58 -6.48 -10.37 4.74
CA PHE A 58 -5.22 -10.84 4.15
C PHE A 58 -4.12 -9.75 4.12
N PHE A 59 -4.45 -8.47 4.37
CA PHE A 59 -3.44 -7.44 4.60
C PHE A 59 -3.08 -7.40 6.07
N LEU A 60 -1.88 -7.87 6.40
CA LEU A 60 -1.39 -7.93 7.76
C LEU A 60 -0.65 -6.64 8.10
N LYS A 61 -1.02 -6.04 9.23
CA LYS A 61 -0.36 -4.85 9.76
C LYS A 61 0.77 -5.28 10.70
N GLU A 62 1.99 -5.15 10.24
CA GLU A 62 3.19 -5.48 11.01
C GLU A 62 3.71 -4.26 11.79
N LYS A 63 4.13 -4.48 13.04
CA LYS A 63 4.83 -3.47 13.82
C LYS A 63 6.21 -3.26 13.19
N ARG A 64 6.56 -1.99 12.94
CA ARG A 64 7.91 -1.64 12.53
C ARG A 64 8.88 -1.96 13.69
N PRO A 65 10.07 -2.52 13.42
CA PRO A 65 11.10 -2.69 14.45
C PRO A 65 11.40 -1.35 15.14
N ALA A 66 11.50 -1.36 16.47
CA ALA A 66 11.73 -0.16 17.26
C ALA A 66 13.05 0.55 16.90
N ASP A 67 14.00 -0.19 16.32
CA ASP A 67 15.34 0.28 15.98
C ASP A 67 15.39 1.10 14.67
N LEU A 68 14.32 1.09 13.87
CA LEU A 68 14.28 1.83 12.61
C LEU A 68 13.47 3.14 12.75
N PRO A 69 14.11 4.32 12.59
CA PRO A 69 13.40 5.58 12.63
C PRO A 69 12.42 5.69 11.46
N GLY A 70 11.14 5.90 11.76
CA GLY A 70 10.14 6.17 10.72
C GLY A 70 8.70 6.09 11.22
N LYS A 71 7.81 6.85 10.58
CA LYS A 71 6.37 6.87 10.90
C LYS A 71 5.62 5.73 10.19
N GLY A 72 4.70 5.08 10.90
CA GLY A 72 3.77 4.10 10.33
C GLY A 72 4.13 2.63 10.56
N SER A 73 3.26 1.75 10.07
CA SER A 73 3.38 0.29 10.14
C SER A 73 3.72 -0.28 8.76
N TYR A 74 4.34 -1.46 8.75
CA TYR A 74 4.47 -2.24 7.52
C TYR A 74 3.16 -2.96 7.23
N TRP A 75 2.88 -3.14 5.95
CA TRP A 75 1.79 -3.95 5.45
C TRP A 75 2.37 -5.09 4.63
N SER A 76 2.00 -6.31 4.97
CA SER A 76 2.35 -7.52 4.25
C SER A 76 1.08 -8.25 3.81
N ILE A 77 1.24 -9.24 2.95
CA ILE A 77 0.16 -10.12 2.53
C ILE A 77 0.31 -11.42 3.33
N SER A 78 -0.80 -11.91 3.89
CA SER A 78 -0.83 -13.24 4.51
C SER A 78 -0.34 -14.30 3.50
N PRO A 79 0.51 -15.25 3.91
CA PRO A 79 0.82 -16.44 3.12
C PRO A 79 -0.45 -17.18 2.70
#